data_AF-A0A0D8XEM2-F1
#
_entry.id   AF-A0A0D8XEM2-F1
#
_cell.length_a   1.000
_cell.length_b   1.000
_cell.length_c   1.000
_cell.angle_alpha   90.00
_cell.angle_beta   90.00
_cell.angle_gamma   90.00
#
_symmetry.space_group_name_H-M   'P 1'
#
loop_
_entity.id
_entity.type
_entity.pdbx_description
1 polymer ?
#
loop_
_entity_poly.entity_id
_entity_poly.type
_entity_poly.pdbx_seq_one_letter_code
_entity_poly.pdbx_strand_id
1 'polypeptide(L)'
;MFDSNSYDPDTRCYHLLVEYGLADKKMVKLTELVQLVQPADIQQLTHKNILMYLNTLFIVQLKHHCKRGEIGKDSSKAFHQPLCLKGQMLPVNGGDSIMFLCSPNATSVREILSLNLFISDMPLHDATRDLIMLNQSRICQIELK
;
A
#
# COMPACT_ATOMS: atom_id res chain seq x y z
N MET A 1 -14.55 4.41 25.06
CA MET A 1 -15.21 5.44 24.24
C MET A 1 -14.09 6.05 23.42
N PHE A 2 -13.90 5.58 22.19
CA PHE A 2 -12.84 6.11 21.31
C PHE A 2 -13.34 7.44 20.75
N ASP A 3 -12.65 8.53 21.06
CA ASP A 3 -12.98 9.85 20.55
C ASP A 3 -12.93 9.85 19.02
N SER A 4 -14.10 10.06 18.41
CA SER A 4 -14.30 10.14 16.96
C SER A 4 -13.91 11.50 16.36
N ASN A 5 -13.11 12.31 17.06
CA ASN A 5 -12.87 13.73 16.73
C ASN A 5 -11.38 14.12 16.54
N SER A 6 -10.50 13.17 16.21
CA SER A 6 -9.12 13.49 15.80
C SER A 6 -8.71 12.80 14.49
N TYR A 7 -9.65 12.63 13.56
CA TYR A 7 -9.35 12.10 12.23
C TYR A 7 -8.87 13.24 11.33
N ASP A 8 -7.61 13.66 11.53
CA ASP A 8 -6.94 14.56 10.59
C ASP A 8 -6.19 13.73 9.53
N PRO A 9 -6.68 13.68 8.28
CA PRO A 9 -6.01 12.96 7.21
C PRO A 9 -4.62 13.53 6.88
N ASP A 10 -4.37 14.82 7.14
CA ASP A 10 -3.08 15.46 6.84
C ASP A 10 -1.98 14.95 7.77
N THR A 11 -2.31 14.75 9.05
CA THR A 11 -1.39 14.18 10.05
C THR A 11 -0.96 12.74 9.67
N ARG A 12 -1.87 11.89 9.16
CA ARG A 12 -1.52 10.51 8.74
C ARG A 12 -0.61 10.47 7.51
N CYS A 13 -0.86 11.33 6.53
CA CYS A 13 0.00 11.44 5.34
C CYS A 13 1.43 11.84 5.73
N TYR A 14 1.58 12.81 6.65
CA TYR A 14 2.89 13.21 7.15
C TYR A 14 3.62 12.07 7.87
N HIS A 15 2.93 11.32 8.75
CA HIS A 15 3.54 10.17 9.42
C HIS A 15 4.06 9.11 8.45
N LEU A 16 3.30 8.80 7.39
CA LEU A 16 3.76 7.88 6.34
C LEU A 16 5.00 8.45 5.63
N LEU A 17 5.02 9.73 5.28
CA LEU A 17 6.19 10.35 4.67
C LEU A 17 7.43 10.27 5.57
N VAL A 18 7.27 10.42 6.89
CA VAL A 18 8.36 10.21 7.86
C VAL A 18 8.82 8.75 7.89
N GLU A 19 7.89 7.79 7.95
CA GLU A 19 8.20 6.35 7.96
C GLU A 19 9.02 5.91 6.74
N TYR A 20 8.72 6.47 5.56
CA TYR A 20 9.43 6.20 4.31
C TYR A 20 10.67 7.09 4.09
N GLY A 21 11.04 7.96 5.04
CA GLY A 21 12.18 8.87 4.91
C GLY A 21 12.03 9.89 3.76
N LEU A 22 10.79 10.29 3.49
CA LEU A 22 10.41 11.23 2.44
C LEU A 22 10.02 12.61 2.98
N ALA A 23 9.86 12.75 4.30
CA ALA A 23 9.40 14.00 4.93
C ALA A 23 10.27 15.23 4.59
N ASP A 24 11.59 15.05 4.49
CA ASP A 24 12.53 16.16 4.19
C ASP A 24 12.76 16.38 2.69
N LYS A 25 12.17 15.54 1.82
CA LYS A 25 12.40 15.59 0.37
C LYS A 25 11.33 16.42 -0.33
N LYS A 26 11.74 17.55 -0.91
CA LYS A 26 10.83 18.43 -1.70
C LYS A 26 10.29 17.77 -2.97
N MET A 27 11.07 16.91 -3.62
CA MET A 27 10.68 16.25 -4.86
C MET A 27 11.41 14.92 -5.00
N VAL A 28 10.68 13.86 -5.35
CA VAL A 28 11.22 12.51 -5.54
C VAL A 28 10.63 11.94 -6.81
N LYS A 29 11.45 11.26 -7.61
CA LYS A 29 10.94 10.57 -8.79
C LYS A 29 10.18 9.32 -8.34
N LEU A 30 8.95 9.16 -8.84
CA LEU A 30 8.14 7.97 -8.53
C LEU A 30 8.89 6.67 -8.84
N THR A 31 9.63 6.64 -9.95
CA THR A 31 10.43 5.48 -10.39
C THR A 31 11.59 5.14 -9.46
N GLU A 32 12.01 6.03 -8.55
CA GLU A 32 13.01 5.73 -7.51
C GLU A 32 12.37 5.02 -6.32
N LEU A 33 11.07 5.25 -6.09
CA LEU A 33 10.33 4.67 -4.97
C LEU A 33 9.64 3.37 -5.32
N VAL A 34 9.19 3.23 -6.58
CA VAL A 34 8.34 2.12 -6.98
C VAL A 34 8.76 1.48 -8.30
N GLN A 35 8.35 0.23 -8.48
CA GLN A 35 8.39 -0.49 -9.75
C GLN A 35 6.99 -0.94 -10.13
N LEU A 36 6.68 -0.87 -11.42
CA LEU A 36 5.41 -1.35 -11.95
C LEU A 36 5.48 -2.87 -12.11
N VAL A 37 4.49 -3.59 -11.60
CA VAL A 37 4.36 -5.05 -11.73
C VAL A 37 3.27 -5.40 -12.74
N GLN A 38 2.14 -4.67 -12.72
CA GLN A 38 1.06 -4.81 -13.69
C GLN A 38 0.49 -3.43 -14.06
N PRO A 39 0.06 -3.24 -15.32
CA PRO A 39 0.18 -4.14 -16.47
C PRO A 39 1.64 -4.39 -16.92
N ALA A 40 1.98 -5.62 -17.31
CA ALA A 40 3.37 -6.04 -17.60
C ALA A 40 3.89 -5.58 -18.97
N ASP A 41 2.99 -5.17 -19.87
CA ASP A 41 3.28 -4.62 -21.19
C ASP A 41 3.74 -3.16 -21.15
N ILE A 42 3.51 -2.46 -20.04
CA ILE A 42 4.03 -1.11 -19.82
C ILE A 42 5.52 -1.19 -19.45
N GLN A 43 6.39 -0.85 -20.40
CA GLN A 43 7.86 -0.87 -20.19
C GLN A 43 8.34 0.24 -19.23
N GLN A 44 7.65 1.38 -19.19
CA GLN A 44 8.04 2.53 -18.37
C GLN A 44 6.82 3.21 -17.75
N LEU A 45 6.92 3.52 -16.45
CA LEU A 45 5.91 4.27 -15.71
C LEU A 45 5.99 5.76 -16.07
N THR A 46 5.37 6.14 -17.20
CA THR A 46 5.28 7.52 -17.67
C THR A 46 3.83 8.00 -17.64
N HIS A 47 3.63 9.31 -17.57
CA HIS A 47 2.30 9.92 -17.57
C HIS A 47 1.44 9.46 -18.75
N LYS A 48 1.99 9.50 -19.97
CA LYS A 48 1.32 9.06 -21.20
C LYS A 48 0.90 7.58 -21.13
N ASN A 49 1.79 6.71 -20.66
CA ASN A 49 1.49 5.29 -20.55
C ASN A 49 0.39 5.03 -19.51
N ILE A 50 0.40 5.73 -18.37
CA ILE A 50 -0.68 5.58 -17.40
C ILE A 50 -2.02 5.99 -18.01
N LEU A 51 -2.06 7.11 -18.75
CA LEU A 51 -3.28 7.59 -19.41
C LEU A 51 -3.83 6.60 -20.46
N MET A 52 -2.95 5.90 -21.18
CA MET A 52 -3.36 4.87 -22.15
C MET A 52 -4.01 3.65 -21.48
N TYR A 53 -3.73 3.43 -20.19
CA TYR A 53 -4.13 2.24 -19.44
C TYR A 53 -5.05 2.57 -18.26
N LEU A 54 -5.72 3.74 -18.22
CA LEU A 54 -6.53 4.17 -17.06
C LEU A 54 -7.59 3.16 -16.62
N ASN A 55 -8.20 2.46 -17.58
CA ASN A 55 -9.25 1.48 -17.31
C ASN A 55 -8.70 0.11 -16.90
N THR A 56 -7.40 0.02 -16.60
CA THR A 56 -6.75 -1.21 -16.15
C THR A 56 -6.40 -1.13 -14.66
N LEU A 57 -6.27 -2.31 -14.07
CA LEU A 57 -5.76 -2.45 -12.71
C LEU A 57 -4.24 -2.34 -12.72
N PHE A 58 -3.71 -1.49 -11.84
CA PHE A 58 -2.28 -1.33 -11.64
C PHE A 58 -1.84 -2.06 -10.37
N ILE A 59 -0.72 -2.77 -10.46
CA ILE A 59 0.01 -3.28 -9.29
C ILE A 59 1.37 -2.63 -9.29
N VAL A 60 1.66 -1.89 -8.23
CA VAL A 60 2.90 -1.15 -8.03
C VAL A 60 3.59 -1.68 -6.79
N GLN A 61 4.85 -2.04 -6.91
CA GLN A 61 5.65 -2.54 -5.81
C GLN A 61 6.62 -1.46 -5.32
N LEU A 62 6.69 -1.26 -4.01
CA LEU A 62 7.68 -0.36 -3.41
C LEU A 62 9.08 -0.98 -3.52
N LYS A 63 10.07 -0.17 -3.92
CA LYS A 63 11.49 -0.55 -4.00
C LYS A 63 12.19 -0.53 -2.65
N HIS A 64 11.78 0.39 -1.77
CA HIS A 64 12.38 0.58 -0.45
C HIS A 64 11.44 0.10 0.66
N HIS A 65 12.05 -0.42 1.72
CA HIS A 65 11.38 -1.06 2.85
C HIS A 65 10.70 -0.05 3.78
N CYS A 66 9.55 -0.44 4.34
CA CYS A 66 8.92 0.26 5.46
C CYS A 66 9.73 -0.02 6.74
N LYS A 67 10.23 1.00 7.43
CA LYS A 67 10.92 0.84 8.74
C LYS A 67 9.95 0.55 9.91
N ARG A 68 8.67 0.34 9.62
CA ARG A 68 7.64 0.17 10.62
C ARG A 68 7.92 -1.09 11.44
N GLY A 69 8.17 -0.90 12.74
CA GLY A 69 8.41 -1.99 13.69
C GLY A 69 9.88 -2.32 14.01
N GLU A 70 10.87 -1.55 13.56
CA GLU A 70 12.26 -1.67 14.03
C GLU A 70 12.42 -1.09 15.46
N ILE A 71 11.71 -1.66 16.43
CA ILE A 71 12.00 -1.46 17.85
C ILE A 71 13.03 -2.53 18.23
N GLY A 72 14.31 -2.23 18.04
CA GLY A 72 15.42 -3.04 18.55
C GLY A 72 16.52 -3.31 17.53
N LYS A 73 17.75 -2.93 17.88
CA LYS A 73 18.97 -2.99 17.04
C LYS A 73 19.47 -4.40 16.67
N ASP A 74 18.72 -5.47 16.94
CA ASP A 74 19.25 -6.85 16.85
C ASP A 74 18.39 -7.85 16.06
N SER A 75 17.37 -7.41 15.30
CA SER A 75 16.64 -8.33 14.41
C SER A 75 17.07 -8.14 12.96
N SER A 76 18.08 -8.90 12.56
CA SER A 76 18.40 -9.24 11.16
C SER A 76 17.28 -10.08 10.51
N LYS A 77 16.03 -9.64 10.63
CA LYS A 77 14.89 -10.21 9.91
C LYS A 77 14.63 -9.31 8.72
N ALA A 78 15.45 -9.49 7.68
CA ALA A 78 15.09 -9.02 6.35
C ALA A 78 13.66 -9.49 6.05
N PHE A 79 12.80 -8.57 5.64
CA PHE A 79 11.44 -8.89 5.24
C PHE A 79 11.45 -9.99 4.18
N HIS A 80 10.54 -10.96 4.28
CA HIS A 80 10.45 -12.04 3.31
C HIS A 80 9.95 -11.56 1.93
N GLN A 81 9.25 -10.42 1.85
CA GLN A 81 8.70 -9.89 0.58
C GLN A 81 8.46 -8.37 0.59
N PRO A 82 8.56 -7.70 -0.58
CA PRO A 82 8.27 -6.27 -0.74
C PRO A 82 6.77 -5.96 -0.76
N LEU A 83 6.38 -4.75 -0.34
CA LEU A 83 4.99 -4.29 -0.36
C LEU A 83 4.53 -4.00 -1.80
N CYS A 84 3.52 -4.73 -2.24
CA CYS A 84 2.77 -4.45 -3.46
C CYS A 84 1.46 -3.73 -3.13
N LEU A 85 1.14 -2.69 -3.88
CA LEU A 85 -0.10 -1.92 -3.81
C LEU A 85 -0.88 -2.18 -5.09
N LYS A 86 -2.14 -2.58 -4.94
CA LYS A 86 -3.05 -2.87 -6.04
C LYS A 86 -4.15 -1.83 -6.07
N GLY A 87 -4.40 -1.23 -7.24
CA GLY A 87 -5.32 -0.11 -7.35
C GLY A 87 -5.55 0.41 -8.76
N GLN A 88 -6.16 1.59 -8.83
CA GLN A 88 -6.45 2.29 -10.08
C GLN A 88 -5.77 3.66 -10.10
N MET A 89 -5.32 4.05 -11.29
CA MET A 89 -4.78 5.38 -11.55
C MET A 89 -5.90 6.27 -12.09
N LEU A 90 -6.08 7.46 -11.50
CA LEU A 90 -7.10 8.42 -11.90
C LEU A 90 -6.44 9.75 -12.29
N PRO A 91 -6.71 10.29 -13.50
CA PRO A 91 -6.29 11.64 -13.82
C PRO A 91 -7.11 12.64 -12.99
N VAL A 92 -6.43 13.60 -12.39
CA VAL A 92 -7.02 14.68 -11.61
C VAL A 92 -6.50 16.02 -12.14
N ASN A 93 -7.12 17.13 -11.73
CA ASN A 93 -6.73 18.49 -12.16
C ASN A 93 -6.69 18.63 -13.70
N GLY A 94 -7.73 18.16 -14.40
CA GLY A 94 -7.78 18.22 -15.87
C GLY A 94 -6.80 17.28 -16.59
N GLY A 95 -6.13 16.38 -15.85
CA GLY A 95 -5.14 15.45 -16.40
C GLY A 95 -3.69 15.86 -16.18
N ASP A 96 -3.42 16.95 -15.46
CA ASP A 96 -2.05 17.39 -15.12
C ASP A 96 -1.43 16.58 -13.98
N SER A 97 -2.23 15.78 -13.28
CA SER A 97 -1.76 14.95 -12.17
C SER A 97 -2.50 13.61 -12.17
N ILE A 98 -1.86 12.59 -11.59
CA ILE A 98 -2.43 11.25 -11.45
C ILE A 98 -2.50 10.91 -9.98
N MET A 99 -3.70 10.53 -9.52
CA MET A 99 -3.93 9.97 -8.20
C MET A 99 -3.98 8.45 -8.30
N PHE A 100 -3.22 7.75 -7.45
CA PHE A 100 -3.26 6.29 -7.36
C PHE A 100 -4.06 5.87 -6.13
N LEU A 101 -5.28 5.39 -6.33
CA LEU A 101 -6.12 4.86 -5.25
C LEU A 101 -5.90 3.35 -5.16
N CYS A 102 -5.34 2.88 -4.03
CA CYS A 102 -4.87 1.51 -3.90
C CYS A 102 -4.99 0.96 -2.48
N SER A 103 -4.96 -0.37 -2.39
CA SER A 103 -4.90 -1.15 -1.15
C SER A 103 -3.70 -2.10 -1.20
N PRO A 104 -3.18 -2.57 -0.05
CA PRO A 104 -2.16 -3.61 -0.01
C PRO A 104 -2.61 -4.85 -0.79
N ASN A 105 -1.74 -5.36 -1.67
CA ASN A 105 -2.00 -6.58 -2.41
C ASN A 105 -1.74 -7.79 -1.51
N ALA A 106 -2.67 -8.06 -0.59
CA ALA A 106 -2.65 -9.17 0.34
C ALA A 106 -4.05 -9.79 0.45
N THR A 107 -4.10 -11.10 0.68
CA THR A 107 -5.36 -11.86 0.77
C THR A 107 -5.56 -12.56 2.11
N SER A 108 -4.52 -12.57 2.95
CA SER A 108 -4.52 -13.23 4.25
C SER A 108 -3.91 -12.36 5.34
N VAL A 109 -4.28 -12.61 6.61
CA VAL A 109 -3.66 -11.93 7.75
C VAL A 109 -2.18 -12.26 7.85
N ARG A 110 -1.78 -13.50 7.49
CA ARG A 110 -0.37 -13.92 7.46
C ARG A 110 0.46 -13.06 6.50
N GLU A 111 -0.06 -12.74 5.33
CA GLU A 111 0.61 -11.84 4.36
C GLU A 111 0.72 -10.41 4.87
N ILE A 112 -0.35 -9.87 5.49
CA ILE A 112 -0.31 -8.53 6.09
C ILE A 112 0.75 -8.45 7.19
N LEU A 113 0.82 -9.47 8.05
CA LEU A 113 1.82 -9.56 9.11
C LEU A 113 3.25 -9.73 8.57
N SER A 114 3.44 -10.49 7.48
CA SER A 114 4.77 -10.64 6.86
C SER A 114 5.28 -9.34 6.20
N LEU A 115 4.37 -8.39 5.94
CA LEU A 115 4.66 -7.04 5.46
C LEU A 115 4.81 -6.01 6.61
N ASN A 116 4.75 -6.42 7.88
CA ASN A 116 4.65 -5.55 9.06
C ASN A 116 3.54 -4.48 8.94
N LEU A 117 2.45 -4.84 8.29
CA LEU A 117 1.24 -4.05 8.26
C LEU A 117 0.26 -4.59 9.31
N PHE A 118 -0.62 -3.72 9.78
CA PHE A 118 -1.75 -4.08 10.63
C PHE A 118 -3.04 -3.94 9.85
N ILE A 119 -4.02 -4.75 10.20
CA ILE A 119 -5.38 -4.65 9.63
C ILE A 119 -6.01 -3.28 9.93
N SER A 120 -5.65 -2.67 11.06
CA SER A 120 -6.08 -1.32 11.44
C SER A 120 -5.56 -0.21 10.53
N ASP A 121 -4.52 -0.49 9.74
CA ASP A 121 -3.96 0.48 8.79
C ASP A 121 -4.86 0.62 7.55
N MET A 122 -5.71 -0.38 7.28
CA MET A 122 -6.74 -0.30 6.25
C MET A 122 -8.03 0.33 6.82
N PRO A 123 -8.60 1.33 6.13
CA PRO A 123 -9.88 1.92 6.53
C PRO A 123 -10.99 0.87 6.65
N LEU A 124 -12.01 1.14 7.48
CA LEU A 124 -13.13 0.22 7.68
C LEU A 124 -13.95 -0.02 6.40
N HIS A 125 -13.96 0.95 5.48
CA HIS A 125 -14.67 0.86 4.21
C HIS A 125 -13.83 0.25 3.08
N ASP A 126 -12.59 -0.19 3.35
CA ASP A 126 -11.77 -0.85 2.35
C ASP A 126 -12.21 -2.32 2.19
N ALA A 127 -12.70 -2.68 1.01
CA ALA A 127 -13.16 -4.04 0.73
C ALA A 127 -12.05 -5.11 0.85
N THR A 128 -10.78 -4.73 0.68
CA THR A 128 -9.63 -5.64 0.84
C THR A 128 -9.50 -6.09 2.30
N ARG A 129 -9.77 -5.19 3.24
CA ARG A 129 -9.79 -5.52 4.68
C ARG A 129 -10.84 -6.57 4.99
N ASP A 130 -12.06 -6.38 4.50
CA ASP A 130 -13.17 -7.31 4.71
C ASP A 130 -12.86 -8.68 4.09
N LEU A 131 -12.31 -8.70 2.87
CA LEU A 131 -11.88 -9.93 2.21
C LEU A 131 -10.87 -10.72 3.05
N ILE A 132 -9.84 -10.03 3.58
CA ILE A 132 -8.81 -10.66 4.41
C ILE A 132 -9.42 -11.26 5.69
N MET A 133 -10.32 -10.52 6.36
CA MET A 133 -11.01 -10.99 7.57
C MET A 133 -11.92 -12.19 7.28
N LEU A 134 -12.69 -12.14 6.19
CA LEU A 134 -13.54 -13.25 5.74
C LEU A 134 -12.72 -14.50 5.43
N ASN A 135 -11.58 -14.35 4.75
CA ASN A 135 -10.67 -15.45 4.48
C ASN A 135 -10.12 -16.08 5.77
N GLN A 136 -9.80 -15.29 6.79
CA GLN A 136 -9.41 -15.83 8.09
C GLN A 136 -10.54 -16.58 8.78
N SER A 137 -11.75 -16.00 8.84
CA SER A 137 -12.90 -16.68 9.45
C SER A 137 -13.17 -18.02 8.77
N ARG A 138 -13.04 -18.09 7.44
CA ARG A 138 -13.16 -19.33 6.67
C ARG A 138 -12.10 -20.35 7.04
N ILE A 139 -10.83 -19.95 7.15
CA ILE A 139 -9.73 -20.85 7.54
C ILE A 139 -9.98 -21.42 8.94
N CYS A 140 -10.31 -20.56 9.92
CA CYS A 140 -10.60 -21.01 11.29
C CYS A 140 -11.78 -21.99 11.34
N GLN A 141 -12.83 -21.78 10.55
CA GLN A 141 -13.95 -22.73 10.47
C GLN A 141 -13.58 -24.09 9.89
N ILE A 142 -12.58 -24.14 9.00
CA ILE A 142 -12.07 -25.39 8.43
C ILE A 142 -11.22 -26.13 9.47
N GLU A 143 -10.38 -25.41 10.22
CA GLU A 143 -9.50 -25.99 11.25
C GLU A 143 -10.27 -26.55 12.47
N LEU A 144 -11.49 -26.09 12.71
CA LEU A 144 -12.36 -26.56 13.80
C LEU A 144 -13.20 -27.81 13.43
N LYS A 145 -13.08 -28.32 12.20
CA LYS A 145 -13.73 -29.55 11.74
C LYS A 145 -12.77 -30.73 11.80
#